data_AF-A0A3R7DD58-F1
#
_entry.id   AF-A0A3R7DD58-F1
#
_cell.length_a   1.000
_cell.length_b   1.000
_cell.length_c   1.000
_cell.angle_alpha   90.00
_cell.angle_beta   90.00
_cell.angle_gamma   90.00
#
_symmetry.space_group_name_H-M   'P 1'
#
loop_
_entity.id
_entity.type
_entity.pdbx_description
1 polymer ?
#
loop_
_entity_poly.entity_id
_entity_poly.type
_entity_poly.pdbx_seq_one_letter_code
_entity_poly.pdbx_strand_id
1 'polypeptide(L)'
;MGHHSCCRCFKISVEDLKKFEKILRMEGFKEAPQLIEDGQFFGLVKKLDRVWQIHVRTYKNGEIKAEIEPRWIYIEHLFTPSYSAHQWVQKLLEKHGLTYNQKNPVPLECLNPKIKIPSSLTNWKIVGEKFLVKLFLKKYLKKCKIRVNSLEDLKTFFIEAMNAFYSFTSINLLSMVVFKFEDGKLRMKIRCPIKKTHKEWCERKCIPLMNCILEVVNKKIGLERLNFSLEDDGCEYCFFMR
;
A
#
# COMPACT_ATOMS: atom_id res chain seq x y z
N MET A 1 15.60 -0.41 14.76
CA MET A 1 15.29 0.28 13.50
C MET A 1 15.88 -0.55 12.38
N GLY A 2 15.06 -1.24 11.58
CA GLY A 2 15.55 -2.10 10.51
C GLY A 2 15.95 -1.25 9.30
N HIS A 3 17.23 -1.25 8.94
CA HIS A 3 17.68 -0.65 7.68
C HIS A 3 16.93 -1.30 6.52
N HIS A 4 16.27 -0.47 5.70
CA HIS A 4 15.59 -0.89 4.48
C HIS A 4 16.59 -1.56 3.53
N SER A 5 16.52 -2.89 3.41
CA SER A 5 17.37 -3.69 2.53
C SER A 5 16.96 -3.64 1.05
N CYS A 6 16.45 -2.50 0.58
CA CYS A 6 16.03 -2.38 -0.81
C CYS A 6 16.91 -1.42 -1.60
N CYS A 7 17.85 -1.99 -2.34
CA CYS A 7 18.79 -1.29 -3.19
C CYS A 7 18.23 -1.13 -4.62
N ARG A 8 18.31 0.08 -5.15
CA ARG A 8 18.24 0.37 -6.60
C ARG A 8 19.58 0.02 -7.26
N CYS A 9 19.90 -1.27 -7.25
CA CYS A 9 21.23 -1.76 -7.62
C CYS A 9 21.44 -1.86 -9.14
N PHE A 10 20.35 -1.87 -9.91
CA PHE A 10 20.39 -1.96 -11.37
C PHE A 10 19.87 -0.68 -12.01
N LYS A 11 20.45 -0.32 -13.14
CA LYS A 11 20.01 0.78 -13.98
C LYS A 11 20.08 0.38 -15.45
N ILE A 12 18.97 0.49 -16.15
CA ILE A 12 18.90 0.30 -17.61
C ILE A 12 18.85 1.65 -18.33
N SER A 13 19.02 1.65 -19.65
CA SER A 13 18.84 2.85 -20.45
C SER A 13 17.39 3.34 -20.40
N VAL A 14 17.18 4.65 -20.49
CA VAL A 14 15.84 5.26 -20.45
C VAL A 14 15.00 4.82 -21.66
N GLU A 15 15.67 4.61 -22.80
CA GLU A 15 15.08 4.14 -24.06
C GLU A 15 14.55 2.70 -23.93
N ASP A 16 15.15 1.89 -23.04
CA ASP A 16 14.76 0.50 -22.81
C ASP A 16 13.61 0.36 -21.80
N LEU A 17 13.16 1.44 -21.14
CA LEU A 17 12.11 1.37 -20.11
C LEU A 17 10.84 0.67 -20.61
N LYS A 18 10.32 1.07 -21.78
CA LYS A 18 9.12 0.47 -22.37
C LYS A 18 9.34 -0.97 -22.81
N LYS A 19 10.55 -1.30 -23.28
CA LYS A 19 10.92 -2.67 -23.67
C LYS A 19 10.98 -3.57 -22.44
N PHE A 20 11.57 -3.09 -21.36
CA PHE A 20 11.66 -3.81 -20.09
C PHE A 20 10.28 -4.06 -19.47
N GLU A 21 9.38 -3.08 -19.52
CA GLU A 21 7.97 -3.28 -19.11
C GLU A 21 7.30 -4.42 -19.88
N LYS A 22 7.45 -4.43 -21.22
CA LYS A 22 6.90 -5.50 -22.07
C LYS A 22 7.46 -6.87 -21.71
N ILE A 23 8.78 -6.97 -21.49
CA ILE A 23 9.45 -8.21 -21.06
C ILE A 23 8.87 -8.70 -19.74
N LEU A 24 8.70 -7.83 -18.74
CA LEU A 24 8.10 -8.21 -17.47
C LEU A 24 6.67 -8.74 -17.66
N ARG A 25 5.85 -8.08 -18.48
CA ARG A 25 4.49 -8.55 -18.78
C ARG A 25 4.49 -9.92 -19.47
N MET A 26 5.41 -10.16 -20.41
CA MET A 26 5.61 -11.46 -21.05
C MET A 26 6.01 -12.55 -20.05
N GLU A 27 6.81 -12.19 -19.04
CA GLU A 27 7.17 -13.07 -17.92
C GLU A 27 6.03 -13.26 -16.90
N GLY A 28 4.84 -12.72 -17.16
CA GLY A 28 3.64 -12.90 -16.34
C GLY A 28 3.49 -11.90 -15.19
N PHE A 29 4.23 -10.79 -15.20
CA PHE A 29 4.03 -9.70 -14.26
C PHE A 29 2.74 -8.94 -14.58
N LYS A 30 2.05 -8.48 -13.53
CA LYS A 30 0.76 -7.80 -13.61
C LYS A 30 0.73 -6.58 -12.70
N GLU A 31 -0.24 -5.70 -12.93
CA GLU A 31 -0.54 -4.61 -12.01
C GLU A 31 -1.01 -5.15 -10.65
N ALA A 32 -0.66 -4.44 -9.57
CA ALA A 32 -1.18 -4.70 -8.22
C ALA A 32 -1.30 -3.39 -7.44
N PRO A 33 -2.08 -3.38 -6.32
CA PRO A 33 -2.13 -2.24 -5.44
C PRO A 33 -0.73 -1.90 -4.94
N GLN A 34 -0.28 -0.68 -5.23
CA GLN A 34 1.03 -0.18 -4.84
C GLN A 34 0.97 1.32 -4.64
N LEU A 35 1.77 1.82 -3.70
CA LEU A 35 2.06 3.24 -3.60
C LEU A 35 3.01 3.63 -4.72
N ILE A 36 2.66 4.71 -5.42
CA ILE A 36 3.50 5.26 -6.48
C ILE A 36 4.57 6.11 -5.80
N GLU A 37 5.83 5.70 -5.95
CA GLU A 37 6.97 6.47 -5.46
C GLU A 37 7.30 7.62 -6.41
N ASP A 38 7.92 8.67 -5.88
CA ASP A 38 8.38 9.79 -6.70
C ASP A 38 9.34 9.33 -7.79
N GLY A 39 9.05 9.76 -9.03
CA GLY A 39 9.83 9.37 -10.20
C GLY A 39 9.59 7.94 -10.68
N GLN A 40 8.69 7.17 -10.07
CA GLN A 40 8.31 5.84 -10.57
C GLN A 40 7.71 5.98 -11.98
N PHE A 41 8.23 5.18 -12.92
CA PHE A 41 7.74 5.08 -14.29
C PHE A 41 6.65 4.01 -14.40
N PHE A 42 6.93 2.79 -13.94
CA PHE A 42 5.93 1.73 -13.74
C PHE A 42 6.28 0.87 -12.53
N GLY A 43 5.33 0.05 -12.07
CA GLY A 43 5.61 -1.01 -11.12
C GLY A 43 4.71 -2.21 -11.36
N LEU A 44 5.27 -3.41 -11.35
CA LEU A 44 4.55 -4.65 -11.63
C LEU A 44 4.90 -5.72 -10.60
N VAL A 45 4.01 -6.69 -10.42
CA VAL A 45 4.24 -7.82 -9.51
C VAL A 45 4.04 -9.17 -10.20
N LYS A 46 4.76 -10.19 -9.74
CA LYS A 46 4.57 -11.59 -10.14
C LYS A 46 4.50 -12.46 -8.89
N LYS A 47 3.50 -13.34 -8.83
CA LYS A 47 3.42 -14.34 -7.75
C LYS A 47 4.54 -15.36 -7.93
N LEU A 48 5.25 -15.66 -6.86
CA LEU A 48 6.23 -16.75 -6.85
C LEU A 48 5.57 -18.05 -6.38
N ASP A 49 4.85 -17.97 -5.26
CA ASP A 49 4.19 -19.12 -4.66
C ASP A 49 2.95 -18.70 -3.84
N ARG A 50 2.54 -19.54 -2.89
CA ARG A 50 1.41 -19.26 -2.01
C ARG A 50 1.65 -18.04 -1.12
N VAL A 51 2.87 -17.78 -0.71
CA VAL A 51 3.32 -16.78 0.28
C VAL A 51 3.87 -15.53 -0.40
N TRP A 52 4.77 -15.69 -1.35
CA TRP A 52 5.66 -14.64 -1.85
C TRP A 52 5.24 -14.11 -3.23
N GLN A 53 5.57 -12.84 -3.46
CA GLN A 53 5.55 -12.19 -4.76
C GLN A 53 6.87 -11.44 -4.99
N ILE A 54 7.24 -11.24 -6.25
CA ILE A 54 8.24 -10.25 -6.65
C ILE A 54 7.52 -8.98 -7.05
N HIS A 55 7.97 -7.84 -6.54
CA HIS A 55 7.60 -6.51 -6.97
C HIS A 55 8.78 -5.89 -7.71
N VAL A 56 8.60 -5.47 -8.96
CA VAL A 56 9.57 -4.69 -9.72
C VAL A 56 9.00 -3.30 -9.95
N ARG A 57 9.73 -2.26 -9.55
CA ARG A 57 9.48 -0.86 -9.90
C ARG A 57 10.65 -0.36 -10.73
N THR A 58 10.33 0.45 -11.73
CA THR A 58 11.34 1.13 -12.54
C THR A 58 11.07 2.63 -12.47
N TYR A 59 12.12 3.44 -12.41
CA TYR A 59 12.03 4.89 -12.31
C TYR A 59 12.35 5.55 -13.66
N LYS A 60 11.93 6.81 -13.83
CA LYS A 60 12.12 7.58 -15.07
C LYS A 60 13.60 7.74 -15.46
N ASN A 61 14.51 7.62 -14.50
CA ASN A 61 15.96 7.68 -14.72
C ASN A 61 16.59 6.32 -15.10
N GLY A 62 15.80 5.25 -15.26
CA GLY A 62 16.29 3.92 -15.59
C GLY A 62 16.61 3.02 -14.39
N GLU A 63 16.57 3.53 -13.16
CA GLU A 63 16.80 2.71 -11.96
C GLU A 63 15.72 1.63 -11.81
N ILE A 64 16.12 0.45 -11.35
CA ILE A 64 15.25 -0.68 -11.06
C ILE A 64 15.33 -0.99 -9.56
N LYS A 65 14.17 -1.03 -8.92
CA LYS A 65 13.97 -1.53 -7.56
C LYS A 65 13.19 -2.83 -7.65
N ALA A 66 13.72 -3.92 -7.09
CA ALA A 66 13.05 -5.21 -7.11
C ALA A 66 13.09 -5.90 -5.75
N GLU A 67 11.92 -6.32 -5.29
CA GLU A 67 11.67 -6.78 -3.93
C GLU A 67 10.92 -8.11 -3.93
N ILE A 68 11.30 -9.02 -3.02
CA ILE A 68 10.52 -10.19 -2.63
C ILE A 68 9.75 -9.81 -1.37
N GLU A 69 8.44 -9.89 -1.43
CA GLU A 69 7.53 -9.49 -0.35
C GLU A 69 6.40 -10.52 -0.20
N PRO A 70 5.77 -10.62 0.98
CA PRO A 70 4.55 -11.40 1.08
C PRO A 70 3.53 -10.87 0.08
N ARG A 71 2.65 -11.73 -0.43
CA ARG A 71 1.60 -11.30 -1.36
C ARG A 71 0.73 -10.22 -0.72
N TRP A 72 0.40 -9.18 -1.50
CA TRP A 72 -0.39 -8.02 -1.04
C TRP A 72 -1.77 -8.37 -0.45
N ILE A 73 -2.27 -9.59 -0.69
CA ILE A 73 -3.54 -10.08 -0.12
C ILE A 73 -3.44 -10.45 1.37
N TYR A 74 -2.23 -10.58 1.91
CA TYR A 74 -1.98 -10.91 3.31
C TYR A 74 -1.65 -9.65 4.10
N ILE A 75 -2.16 -9.52 5.32
CA ILE A 75 -1.88 -8.35 6.19
C ILE A 75 -0.37 -8.25 6.46
N GLU A 76 0.31 -9.39 6.53
CA GLU A 76 1.74 -9.50 6.78
C GLU A 76 2.60 -8.76 5.73
N HIS A 77 2.07 -8.49 4.54
CA HIS A 77 2.70 -7.62 3.54
C HIS A 77 3.02 -6.21 4.09
N LEU A 78 2.26 -5.73 5.07
CA LEU A 78 2.37 -4.38 5.61
C LEU A 78 3.50 -4.20 6.63
N PHE A 79 3.98 -5.29 7.22
CA PHE A 79 4.94 -5.25 8.32
C PHE A 79 6.08 -6.26 8.20
N THR A 80 6.02 -7.17 7.24
CA THR A 80 7.17 -7.99 6.86
C THR A 80 8.13 -7.15 6.04
N PRO A 81 9.44 -7.16 6.33
CA PRO A 81 10.41 -6.45 5.52
C PRO A 81 10.47 -7.00 4.09
N SER A 82 10.73 -6.11 3.15
CA SER A 82 11.00 -6.44 1.75
C SER A 82 12.44 -6.96 1.60
N TYR A 83 12.61 -8.05 0.87
CA TYR A 83 13.92 -8.64 0.59
C TYR A 83 14.38 -8.31 -0.83
N SER A 84 15.68 -8.23 -1.08
CA SER A 84 16.17 -7.94 -2.42
C SER A 84 15.85 -9.06 -3.41
N ALA A 85 15.37 -8.71 -4.61
CA ALA A 85 15.20 -9.63 -5.74
C ALA A 85 16.36 -9.55 -6.75
N HIS A 86 17.57 -9.19 -6.28
CA HIS A 86 18.73 -8.87 -7.12
C HIS A 86 19.07 -9.95 -8.15
N GLN A 87 19.24 -11.19 -7.70
CA GLN A 87 19.57 -12.33 -8.58
C GLN A 87 18.50 -12.57 -9.64
N TRP A 88 17.25 -12.26 -9.33
CA TRP A 88 16.14 -12.43 -10.27
C TRP A 88 16.20 -11.39 -11.39
N VAL A 89 16.43 -10.12 -11.04
CA VAL A 89 16.58 -9.03 -12.01
C VAL A 89 17.77 -9.27 -12.92
N GLN A 90 18.92 -9.66 -12.35
CA GLN A 90 20.12 -9.95 -13.12
C GLN A 90 19.85 -11.02 -14.19
N LYS A 91 19.33 -12.18 -13.77
CA LYS A 91 19.00 -13.28 -14.68
C LYS A 91 18.00 -12.87 -15.76
N LEU A 92 17.02 -12.03 -15.42
CA LEU A 92 16.05 -11.53 -16.39
C LEU A 92 16.71 -10.63 -17.44
N LEU A 93 17.53 -9.67 -17.00
CA LEU A 93 18.20 -8.72 -17.90
C LEU A 93 19.14 -9.46 -18.86
N GLU A 94 19.92 -10.41 -18.34
CA GLU A 94 20.82 -11.27 -19.12
C GLU A 94 20.04 -12.14 -20.11
N LYS A 95 18.98 -12.83 -19.65
CA LYS A 95 18.13 -13.69 -20.50
C LYS A 95 17.57 -12.96 -21.73
N HIS A 96 17.21 -11.68 -21.57
CA HIS A 96 16.60 -10.88 -22.63
C HIS A 96 17.58 -9.91 -23.31
N GLY A 97 18.89 -10.04 -23.04
CA GLY A 97 19.93 -9.23 -23.67
C GLY A 97 19.78 -7.73 -23.44
N LEU A 98 19.30 -7.32 -22.26
CA LEU A 98 19.22 -5.91 -21.89
C LEU A 98 20.54 -5.47 -21.26
N THR A 99 21.16 -4.43 -21.80
CA THR A 99 22.32 -3.79 -21.20
C THR A 99 21.93 -3.08 -19.91
N TYR A 100 22.74 -3.24 -18.86
CA TYR A 100 22.50 -2.62 -17.57
C TYR A 100 23.80 -2.20 -16.89
N ASN A 101 23.70 -1.17 -16.07
CA ASN A 101 24.70 -0.81 -15.08
C ASN A 101 24.30 -1.39 -13.72
N GLN A 102 25.27 -1.94 -13.00
CA GLN A 102 25.08 -2.49 -11.67
C GLN A 102 25.94 -1.71 -10.68
N LYS A 103 25.40 -1.43 -9.49
CA LYS A 103 26.17 -0.83 -8.39
C LYS A 103 27.34 -1.75 -8.02
N ASN A 104 28.55 -1.19 -7.94
CA ASN A 104 29.76 -1.92 -7.55
C ASN A 104 30.48 -1.15 -6.41
N PRO A 105 30.72 -1.76 -5.24
CA PRO A 105 30.34 -3.11 -4.85
C PRO A 105 28.82 -3.28 -4.64
N VAL A 106 28.31 -4.48 -4.92
CA VAL A 106 26.93 -4.86 -4.60
C VAL A 106 26.84 -5.14 -3.08
N PRO A 107 25.87 -4.59 -2.35
CA PRO A 107 25.69 -4.90 -0.94
C PRO A 107 25.40 -6.40 -0.71
N LEU A 108 26.00 -7.00 0.32
CA LEU A 108 25.88 -8.44 0.59
C LEU A 108 24.44 -8.88 0.85
N GLU A 109 23.64 -8.04 1.51
CA GLU A 109 22.21 -8.27 1.74
C GLU A 109 21.38 -8.33 0.45
N CYS A 110 21.88 -7.74 -0.64
CA CYS A 110 21.24 -7.84 -1.96
C CYS A 110 21.57 -9.17 -2.64
N LEU A 111 22.81 -9.65 -2.48
CA LEU A 111 23.25 -10.91 -3.07
C LEU A 111 22.65 -12.12 -2.34
N ASN A 112 22.59 -12.07 -1.01
CA ASN A 112 22.18 -13.17 -0.14
C ASN A 112 21.12 -12.71 0.89
N PRO A 113 19.89 -12.37 0.46
CA PRO A 113 18.85 -11.94 1.39
C PRO A 113 18.45 -13.07 2.34
N LYS A 114 18.47 -12.80 3.64
CA LYS A 114 17.96 -13.73 4.67
C LYS A 114 16.42 -13.62 4.77
N ILE A 115 15.72 -14.30 3.87
CA ILE A 115 14.26 -14.30 3.81
C ILE A 115 13.69 -15.03 5.04
N LYS A 116 12.84 -14.35 5.81
CA LYS A 116 12.11 -14.94 6.93
C LYS A 116 10.67 -15.16 6.52
N ILE A 117 10.19 -16.39 6.67
CA ILE A 117 8.79 -16.73 6.40
C ILE A 117 7.92 -16.07 7.49
N PRO A 118 6.86 -15.34 7.11
CA PRO A 118 5.90 -14.81 8.07
C PRO A 118 5.29 -15.95 8.91
N SER A 119 5.11 -15.72 10.21
CA SER A 119 4.53 -16.72 11.12
C SER A 119 3.04 -17.00 10.87
N SER A 120 2.37 -16.15 10.10
CA SER A 120 0.96 -16.27 9.73
C SER A 120 0.71 -15.69 8.33
N LEU A 121 -0.45 -16.00 7.74
CA LEU A 121 -0.88 -15.51 6.43
C LEU A 121 -2.35 -15.11 6.50
N THR A 122 -2.60 -13.93 7.03
CA THR A 122 -3.94 -13.42 7.27
C THR A 122 -4.48 -12.77 6.01
N ASN A 123 -5.31 -13.50 5.25
CA ASN A 123 -5.91 -12.97 4.03
C ASN A 123 -6.92 -11.87 4.38
N TRP A 124 -6.56 -10.60 4.17
CA TRP A 124 -7.41 -9.48 4.55
C TRP A 124 -8.73 -9.45 3.79
N LYS A 125 -8.83 -10.12 2.62
CA LYS A 125 -10.10 -10.25 1.89
C LYS A 125 -11.13 -11.07 2.66
N ILE A 126 -10.65 -12.02 3.48
CA ILE A 126 -11.46 -12.90 4.33
C ILE A 126 -11.65 -12.31 5.71
N VAL A 127 -10.83 -11.32 6.12
CA VAL A 127 -11.05 -10.52 7.33
C VAL A 127 -12.24 -9.58 7.12
N GLY A 128 -13.41 -10.19 6.95
CA GLY A 128 -14.69 -9.68 7.39
C GLY A 128 -14.98 -10.27 8.78
N GLU A 129 -15.97 -9.79 9.51
CA GLU A 129 -17.11 -9.04 9.03
C GLU A 129 -17.62 -8.18 10.18
N LYS A 130 -17.29 -6.88 10.22
CA LYS A 130 -17.79 -5.87 11.17
C LYS A 130 -17.51 -6.13 12.66
N PHE A 131 -17.72 -7.33 13.20
CA PHE A 131 -17.59 -7.71 14.59
C PHE A 131 -16.17 -7.54 15.12
N LEU A 132 -15.16 -8.06 14.42
CA LEU A 132 -13.77 -7.87 14.82
C LEU A 132 -13.38 -6.39 14.78
N VAL A 133 -13.73 -5.68 13.71
CA VAL A 133 -13.51 -4.23 13.59
C VAL A 133 -14.17 -3.49 14.76
N LYS A 134 -15.44 -3.78 15.07
CA LYS A 134 -16.16 -3.21 16.22
C LYS A 134 -15.48 -3.52 17.54
N LEU A 135 -15.04 -4.76 17.76
CA LEU A 135 -14.44 -5.21 19.01
C LEU A 135 -13.04 -4.61 19.23
N PHE A 136 -12.20 -4.60 18.19
CA PHE A 136 -10.89 -3.96 18.22
C PHE A 136 -11.00 -2.45 18.40
N LEU A 137 -11.89 -1.78 17.66
CA LEU A 137 -12.11 -0.34 17.80
C LEU A 137 -12.61 0.03 19.19
N LYS A 138 -13.61 -0.68 19.73
CA LYS A 138 -14.09 -0.42 21.10
C LYS A 138 -13.00 -0.59 22.14
N LYS A 139 -12.19 -1.64 22.03
CA LYS A 139 -11.04 -1.86 22.93
C LYS A 139 -10.01 -0.74 22.79
N TYR A 140 -9.70 -0.32 21.57
CA TYR A 140 -8.75 0.76 21.29
C TYR A 140 -9.24 2.10 21.86
N LEU A 141 -10.48 2.52 21.56
CA LEU A 141 -11.09 3.74 22.08
C LEU A 141 -11.08 3.76 23.62
N LYS A 142 -11.46 2.63 24.25
CA LYS A 142 -11.44 2.49 25.71
C LYS A 142 -10.03 2.62 26.27
N LYS A 143 -9.05 1.95 25.66
CA LYS A 143 -7.65 1.98 26.09
C LYS A 143 -7.05 3.38 25.99
N CYS A 144 -7.29 4.07 24.88
CA CYS A 144 -6.77 5.42 24.62
C CYS A 144 -7.65 6.54 25.21
N LYS A 145 -8.78 6.21 25.85
CA LYS A 145 -9.77 7.16 26.39
C LYS A 145 -10.27 8.18 25.35
N ILE A 146 -10.28 7.81 24.07
CA ILE A 146 -10.71 8.67 22.97
C ILE A 146 -12.23 8.79 23.00
N ARG A 147 -12.73 10.02 22.92
CA ARG A 147 -14.14 10.35 22.70
C ARG A 147 -14.26 11.16 21.43
N VAL A 148 -15.22 10.80 20.58
CA VAL A 148 -15.47 11.48 19.31
C VAL A 148 -16.82 12.16 19.38
N ASN A 149 -16.88 13.44 19.76
CA ASN A 149 -18.13 14.18 19.92
C ASN A 149 -18.35 15.20 18.79
N SER A 150 -17.28 15.67 18.16
CA SER A 150 -17.29 16.60 17.03
C SER A 150 -16.63 16.01 15.78
N LEU A 151 -16.67 16.77 14.69
CA LEU A 151 -15.94 16.43 13.47
C LEU A 151 -14.42 16.64 13.65
N GLU A 152 -14.01 17.60 14.49
CA GLU A 152 -12.61 17.82 14.88
C GLU A 152 -12.06 16.62 15.66
N ASP A 153 -12.85 16.07 16.59
CA ASP A 153 -12.49 14.85 17.30
C ASP A 153 -12.37 13.67 16.33
N LEU A 154 -13.25 13.60 15.33
CA LEU A 154 -13.21 12.55 14.31
C LEU A 154 -11.94 12.63 13.47
N LYS A 155 -11.55 13.84 13.04
CA LYS A 155 -10.28 14.08 12.33
C LYS A 155 -9.10 13.61 13.20
N THR A 156 -9.08 14.01 14.47
CA THR A 156 -8.04 13.61 15.43
C THR A 156 -7.98 12.09 15.58
N PHE A 157 -9.12 11.44 15.76
CA PHE A 157 -9.23 9.99 15.83
C PHE A 157 -8.64 9.31 14.58
N PHE A 158 -8.96 9.78 13.37
CA PHE A 158 -8.39 9.21 12.15
C PHE A 158 -6.87 9.37 12.08
N ILE A 159 -6.35 10.55 12.45
CA ILE A 159 -4.91 10.81 12.48
C ILE A 159 -4.21 9.89 13.48
N GLU A 160 -4.74 9.76 14.69
CA GLU A 160 -4.20 8.86 15.71
C GLU A 160 -4.26 7.39 15.29
N ALA A 161 -5.36 6.95 14.67
CA ALA A 161 -5.49 5.59 14.16
C ALA A 161 -4.48 5.29 13.04
N MET A 162 -4.25 6.25 12.14
CA MET A 162 -3.24 6.12 11.09
C MET A 162 -1.81 6.15 11.65
N ASN A 163 -1.52 6.97 12.65
CA ASN A 163 -0.23 6.99 13.35
C ASN A 163 0.02 5.68 14.10
N ALA A 164 -0.99 5.16 14.79
CA ALA A 164 -0.92 3.87 15.44
C ALA A 164 -0.61 2.78 14.40
N PHE A 165 -1.30 2.79 13.26
CA PHE A 165 -1.02 1.86 12.16
C PHE A 165 0.40 1.98 11.60
N TYR A 166 0.90 3.21 11.41
CA TYR A 166 2.27 3.46 10.96
C TYR A 166 3.32 2.95 11.97
N SER A 167 3.02 2.98 13.27
CA SER A 167 3.98 2.51 14.30
C SER A 167 4.35 1.03 14.21
N PHE A 168 3.52 0.21 13.55
CA PHE A 168 3.76 -1.23 13.38
C PHE A 168 3.74 -1.69 11.92
N THR A 169 3.69 -0.78 10.95
CA THR A 169 3.75 -1.08 9.52
C THR A 169 4.79 -0.19 8.83
N SER A 170 5.18 -0.52 7.62
CA SER A 170 6.02 0.36 6.78
C SER A 170 5.20 1.40 6.01
N ILE A 171 3.87 1.43 6.20
CA ILE A 171 2.97 2.24 5.39
C ILE A 171 2.55 3.50 6.14
N ASN A 172 3.01 4.65 5.65
CA ASN A 172 2.53 5.94 6.10
C ASN A 172 1.17 6.26 5.45
N LEU A 173 0.07 5.91 6.11
CA LEU A 173 -1.28 6.21 5.61
C LEU A 173 -1.59 7.72 5.59
N LEU A 174 -0.94 8.52 6.45
CA LEU A 174 -1.18 9.96 6.49
C LEU A 174 -0.76 10.66 5.20
N SER A 175 0.29 10.17 4.52
CA SER A 175 0.69 10.74 3.23
C SER A 175 -0.34 10.54 2.12
N MET A 176 -1.32 9.65 2.33
CA MET A 176 -2.39 9.35 1.38
C MET A 176 -3.67 10.12 1.67
N VAL A 177 -3.77 10.81 2.81
CA VAL A 177 -5.03 11.40 3.27
C VAL A 177 -4.89 12.91 3.46
N VAL A 178 -5.83 13.65 2.89
CA VAL A 178 -5.94 15.11 3.09
C VAL A 178 -7.30 15.40 3.72
N PHE A 179 -7.28 16.11 4.85
CA PHE A 179 -8.47 16.59 5.53
C PHE A 179 -8.69 18.08 5.23
N LYS A 180 -9.95 18.46 5.00
CA LYS A 180 -10.37 19.86 4.88
C LYS A 180 -11.67 20.09 5.65
N PHE A 181 -11.80 21.24 6.28
CA PHE A 181 -13.05 21.69 6.87
C PHE A 181 -13.65 22.75 5.97
N GLU A 182 -14.87 22.51 5.50
CA GLU A 182 -15.60 23.39 4.59
C GLU A 182 -17.09 23.31 4.94
N ASP A 183 -17.74 24.46 5.12
CA ASP A 183 -19.19 24.57 5.38
C ASP A 183 -19.69 23.71 6.56
N GLY A 184 -18.92 23.65 7.65
CA GLY A 184 -19.26 22.84 8.83
C GLY A 184 -19.17 21.33 8.60
N LYS A 185 -18.58 20.89 7.48
CA LYS A 185 -18.34 19.48 7.14
C LYS A 185 -16.85 19.18 7.14
N LEU A 186 -16.51 17.94 7.47
CA LEU A 186 -15.15 17.42 7.34
C LEU A 186 -15.06 16.63 6.02
N ARG A 187 -14.23 17.11 5.10
CA ARG A 187 -13.86 16.39 3.89
C ARG A 187 -12.58 15.60 4.11
N MET A 188 -12.53 14.39 3.59
CA MET A 188 -11.37 13.53 3.59
C MET A 188 -11.13 12.98 2.19
N LYS A 189 -10.05 13.43 1.55
CA LYS A 189 -9.59 12.90 0.26
C LYS A 189 -8.51 11.85 0.51
N ILE A 190 -8.70 10.64 -0.03
CA ILE A 190 -7.78 9.51 0.10
C ILE A 190 -7.21 9.13 -1.27
N ARG A 191 -5.89 9.18 -1.44
CA ARG A 191 -5.16 8.58 -2.58
C ARG A 191 -5.02 7.07 -2.38
N CYS A 192 -6.01 6.31 -2.83
CA CYS A 192 -6.11 4.88 -2.54
C CYS A 192 -5.51 4.01 -3.67
N PRO A 193 -4.44 3.22 -3.41
CA PRO A 193 -3.80 2.39 -4.45
C PRO A 193 -4.68 1.20 -4.89
N ILE A 194 -5.66 0.81 -4.07
CA ILE A 194 -6.58 -0.30 -4.37
C ILE A 194 -7.59 0.12 -5.45
N LYS A 195 -8.02 1.39 -5.48
CA LYS A 195 -9.04 1.89 -6.41
C LYS A 195 -8.67 1.62 -7.89
N LYS A 196 -7.40 1.86 -8.25
CA LYS A 196 -6.89 1.70 -9.62
C LYS A 196 -6.91 0.24 -10.11
N THR A 197 -6.72 -0.72 -9.20
CA THR A 197 -6.51 -2.13 -9.57
C THR A 197 -7.66 -3.04 -9.17
N HIS A 198 -8.52 -2.63 -8.22
CA HIS A 198 -9.56 -3.44 -7.61
C HIS A 198 -10.81 -2.59 -7.29
N LYS A 199 -11.35 -1.94 -8.33
CA LYS A 199 -12.51 -1.02 -8.26
C LYS A 199 -13.69 -1.58 -7.47
N GLU A 200 -14.13 -2.80 -7.79
CA GLU A 200 -15.28 -3.47 -7.17
C GLU A 200 -15.14 -3.57 -5.65
N TRP A 201 -13.91 -3.73 -5.16
CA TRP A 201 -13.65 -3.85 -3.74
C TRP A 201 -13.82 -2.50 -3.03
N CYS A 202 -13.39 -1.43 -3.68
CA CYS A 202 -13.56 -0.08 -3.17
C CYS A 202 -15.05 0.28 -3.00
N GLU A 203 -15.88 -0.11 -3.97
CA GLU A 203 -17.33 0.08 -3.92
C GLU A 203 -17.99 -0.80 -2.84
N ARG A 204 -17.67 -2.10 -2.82
CA ARG A 204 -18.36 -3.07 -1.95
C ARG A 204 -17.92 -3.05 -0.50
N LYS A 205 -16.74 -2.49 -0.17
CA LYS A 205 -16.15 -2.64 1.17
C LYS A 205 -15.76 -1.33 1.86
N CYS A 206 -15.27 -0.31 1.15
CA CYS A 206 -14.76 0.90 1.82
C CYS A 206 -15.87 1.69 2.54
N ILE A 207 -16.98 2.00 1.87
CA ILE A 207 -18.11 2.72 2.50
C ILE A 207 -18.72 1.92 3.67
N PRO A 208 -19.02 0.61 3.51
CA PRO A 208 -19.48 -0.21 4.63
C PRO A 208 -18.51 -0.26 5.82
N LEU A 209 -17.20 -0.28 5.56
CA LEU A 209 -16.18 -0.24 6.62
C LEU A 209 -16.20 1.10 7.35
N MET A 210 -16.23 2.22 6.62
CA MET A 210 -16.28 3.56 7.20
C MET A 210 -17.55 3.76 8.03
N ASN A 211 -18.70 3.35 7.52
CA ASN A 211 -19.95 3.36 8.29
C ASN A 211 -19.85 2.50 9.56
N CYS A 212 -19.23 1.32 9.48
CA CYS A 212 -19.01 0.47 10.65
C CYS A 212 -18.10 1.14 11.70
N ILE A 213 -17.10 1.91 11.27
CA ILE A 213 -16.25 2.71 12.18
C ILE A 213 -17.11 3.77 12.86
N LEU A 214 -17.87 4.55 12.09
CA LEU A 214 -18.75 5.61 12.60
C LEU A 214 -19.79 5.11 13.58
N GLU A 215 -20.40 3.94 13.33
CA GLU A 215 -21.33 3.30 14.26
C GLU A 215 -20.73 3.03 15.65
N VAL A 216 -19.40 2.88 15.73
CA VAL A 216 -18.66 2.63 16.97
C VAL A 216 -18.18 3.93 17.60
N VAL A 217 -17.63 4.84 16.79
CA VAL A 217 -17.03 6.09 17.32
C VAL A 217 -18.10 7.11 17.68
N ASN A 218 -19.07 7.35 16.79
CA ASN A 218 -20.18 8.27 17.01
C ASN A 218 -21.27 8.09 15.94
N LYS A 219 -22.44 7.55 16.33
CA LYS A 219 -23.58 7.30 15.44
C LYS A 219 -24.25 8.57 14.90
N LYS A 220 -24.00 9.73 15.53
CA LYS A 220 -24.51 11.03 15.09
C LYS A 220 -23.74 11.58 13.90
N ILE A 221 -22.57 11.02 13.58
CA ILE A 221 -21.81 11.45 12.42
C ILE A 221 -22.34 10.71 11.18
N GLY A 222 -22.80 11.48 10.20
CA GLY A 222 -23.14 11.04 8.85
C GLY A 222 -21.91 10.91 7.95
N LEU A 223 -22.07 10.13 6.88
CA LEU A 223 -21.03 9.89 5.88
C LEU A 223 -21.65 9.86 4.49
N GLU A 224 -21.07 10.64 3.58
CA GLU A 224 -21.34 10.60 2.16
C GLU A 224 -20.05 10.41 1.37
N ARG A 225 -20.16 9.76 0.21
CA ARG A 225 -19.07 9.68 -0.77
C ARG A 225 -19.33 10.71 -1.87
N LEU A 226 -18.47 11.70 -2.00
CA LEU A 226 -18.71 12.83 -2.91
C LEU A 226 -18.17 12.58 -4.31
N ASN A 227 -16.97 12.00 -4.43
CA ASN A 227 -16.37 11.77 -5.74
C ASN A 227 -15.79 10.35 -5.88
N PHE A 228 -16.12 9.76 -7.03
CA PHE A 228 -15.60 8.50 -7.52
C PHE A 228 -15.29 8.59 -9.02
N SER A 229 -14.56 9.62 -9.44
CA SER A 229 -14.03 9.70 -10.82
C SER A 229 -12.92 8.67 -11.03
N LEU A 230 -12.91 7.95 -12.16
CA LEU A 230 -11.81 7.04 -12.51
C LEU A 230 -10.53 7.77 -12.92
N GLU A 231 -10.65 9.05 -13.29
CA GLU A 231 -9.54 9.90 -13.73
C GLU A 231 -8.80 10.52 -12.54
N ASP A 232 -9.50 10.71 -11.40
CA ASP A 232 -8.90 11.16 -10.15
C ASP A 232 -8.29 9.99 -9.36
N ASP A 233 -7.06 10.17 -8.94
CA ASP A 233 -6.22 9.27 -8.14
C ASP A 233 -6.68 9.10 -6.68
N GLY A 234 -7.91 9.54 -6.33
CA GLY A 234 -8.43 9.45 -4.97
C GLY A 234 -9.94 9.25 -4.81
N CYS A 235 -10.35 8.93 -3.59
CA CYS A 235 -11.75 8.90 -3.14
C CYS A 235 -11.99 10.07 -2.19
N GLU A 236 -13.15 10.71 -2.28
CA GLU A 236 -13.52 11.77 -1.36
C GLU A 236 -14.72 11.36 -0.50
N TYR A 237 -14.56 11.52 0.81
CA TYR A 237 -15.57 11.29 1.83
C TYR A 237 -15.92 12.60 2.50
N CYS A 238 -17.19 12.77 2.83
CA CYS A 238 -17.70 13.91 3.55
C CYS A 238 -18.40 13.43 4.82
N PHE A 239 -17.99 13.99 5.95
CA PHE A 239 -18.57 13.73 7.26
C PHE A 239 -19.29 14.98 7.75
N PHE A 240 -20.43 14.77 8.37
CA PHE A 240 -21.28 15.84 8.91
C PHE A 240 -21.99 15.37 10.16
N MET A 241 -22.41 16.29 11.02
CA MET A 241 -23.26 15.97 12.16
C MET A 241 -24.71 15.82 11.67
N ARG A 242 -25.37 14.74 12.09
CA ARG A 242 -26.80 14.49 11.91
C ARG A 242 -27.61 15.15 13.02
#